data_AF-A0A497SRU2-F1
#
_entry.id   AF-A0A497SRU2-F1
#
_cell.length_a   1.000
_cell.length_b   1.000
_cell.length_c   1.000
_cell.angle_alpha   90.00
_cell.angle_beta   90.00
_cell.angle_gamma   90.00
#
_symmetry.space_group_name_H-M   'P 1'
#
loop_
_entity.id
_entity.type
_entity.pdbx_description
1 polymer ?
#
loop_
_entity_poly.entity_id
_entity_poly.type
_entity_poly.pdbx_seq_one_letter_code
_entity_poly.pdbx_strand_id
1 'polypeptide(L)'
;MILDIPFYKQTTPWNCGPVALKMVLSYFGEDVEIETLEKRMDAKEGKGISTIQIAITAASLGYRTDFYSKHPLFNEENLKLDFYKKYVDIDLE
;
A
#
# COMPACT_ATOMS: atom_id res chain seq x y z
N MET A 1 12.00 -11.58 -16.56
CA MET A 1 13.02 -10.63 -16.05
C MET A 1 12.73 -10.39 -14.59
N ILE A 2 13.73 -10.51 -13.71
CA ILE A 2 13.60 -10.16 -12.29
C ILE A 2 14.22 -8.76 -12.15
N LEU A 3 13.49 -7.83 -11.53
CA LEU A 3 13.98 -6.47 -11.31
C LEU A 3 14.77 -6.42 -10.00
N ASP A 4 15.88 -5.68 -9.99
CA ASP A 4 16.66 -5.41 -8.78
C ASP A 4 16.10 -4.15 -8.11
N ILE A 5 15.26 -4.33 -7.09
CA ILE A 5 14.55 -3.26 -6.40
C ILE A 5 15.26 -2.95 -5.08
N PRO A 6 15.57 -1.68 -4.77
CA PRO A 6 16.15 -1.33 -3.48
C PRO A 6 15.21 -1.71 -2.34
N PHE A 7 15.75 -2.27 -1.27
CA PHE A 7 14.97 -2.66 -0.09
C PHE A 7 14.98 -1.58 0.97
N TYR A 8 13.78 -1.09 1.33
CA TYR A 8 13.57 -0.20 2.47
C TYR A 8 12.69 -0.90 3.51
N LYS A 9 13.13 -0.86 4.77
CA LYS A 9 12.37 -1.45 5.88
C LYS A 9 11.30 -0.45 6.37
N GLN A 10 10.08 -0.95 6.60
CA GLN A 10 9.03 -0.16 7.24
C GLN A 10 9.44 0.28 8.66
N THR A 11 9.17 1.53 8.99
CA THR A 11 9.52 2.13 10.29
C THR A 11 8.35 2.09 11.27
N THR A 12 7.12 1.95 10.77
CA THR A 12 5.92 1.79 11.59
C THR A 12 5.15 0.53 11.16
N PRO A 13 4.24 -0.01 11.98
CA PRO A 13 3.35 -1.09 11.57
C PRO A 13 2.42 -0.74 10.39
N TRP A 14 2.26 0.56 10.09
CA TRP A 14 1.19 1.07 9.23
C TRP A 14 1.68 1.63 7.89
N ASN A 15 3.00 1.83 7.72
CA ASN A 15 3.56 2.46 6.53
C ASN A 15 4.13 1.49 5.48
N CYS A 16 3.66 0.24 5.48
CA CYS A 16 4.03 -0.73 4.44
C CYS A 16 3.69 -0.26 3.03
N GLY A 17 2.54 0.40 2.82
CA GLY A 17 2.14 0.98 1.54
C GLY A 17 3.06 2.10 1.05
N PRO A 18 3.28 3.17 1.84
CA PRO A 18 4.24 4.23 1.53
C PRO A 18 5.66 3.70 1.23
N VAL A 19 6.15 2.74 2.03
CA VAL A 19 7.49 2.16 1.82
C VAL A 19 7.55 1.33 0.55
N ALA A 20 6.50 0.58 0.22
CA ALA A 20 6.41 -0.12 -1.05
C ALA A 20 6.46 0.83 -2.24
N LEU A 21 5.76 1.98 -2.17
CA LEU A 21 5.85 2.99 -3.22
C LEU A 21 7.25 3.61 -3.29
N LYS A 22 7.91 3.90 -2.15
CA LYS A 22 9.30 4.39 -2.13
C LYS A 22 10.24 3.43 -2.88
N MET A 23 10.16 2.13 -2.60
CA MET A 23 10.98 1.12 -3.29
C MET A 23 10.80 1.16 -4.82
N VAL A 24 9.56 1.30 -5.29
CA VAL A 24 9.25 1.41 -6.73
C VAL A 24 9.79 2.71 -7.33
N LEU A 25 9.57 3.85 -6.66
CA LEU A 25 10.06 5.15 -7.13
C LEU A 25 11.59 5.19 -7.20
N SER A 26 12.26 4.66 -6.17
CA SER A 26 13.72 4.59 -6.12
C SER A 26 14.31 3.71 -7.22
N TYR A 27 13.60 2.65 -7.63
CA TYR A 27 14.00 1.87 -8.80
C TYR A 27 13.99 2.71 -10.10
N PHE A 28 13.08 3.67 -10.22
CA PHE A 28 13.02 4.60 -11.36
C PHE A 28 13.92 5.84 -11.20
N GLY A 29 14.72 5.91 -10.14
CA GLY A 29 15.65 7.02 -9.88
C GLY A 29 15.04 8.19 -9.09
N GLU A 30 13.83 8.03 -8.55
CA GLU A 30 13.21 9.02 -7.66
C GLU A 30 13.47 8.69 -6.19
N ASP A 31 14.08 9.63 -5.47
CA ASP A 31 14.22 9.53 -4.02
C ASP A 31 13.25 10.48 -3.32
N VAL A 32 12.13 9.91 -2.85
CA VAL A 32 11.10 10.63 -2.11
C VAL A 32 11.13 10.19 -0.66
N GLU A 33 11.13 11.15 0.26
CA GLU A 33 11.09 10.87 1.70
C GLU A 33 9.78 10.20 2.10
N ILE A 34 9.86 9.28 3.06
CA ILE A 34 8.71 8.46 3.46
C ILE A 34 7.60 9.34 4.05
N GLU A 35 7.95 10.36 4.82
CA GLU A 35 7.03 11.31 5.42
C GLU A 35 6.30 12.13 4.34
N THR A 36 6.94 12.35 3.19
CA THR A 36 6.32 13.03 2.06
C THR A 36 5.27 12.14 1.40
N LEU A 37 5.56 10.84 1.24
CA LEU A 37 4.60 9.86 0.72
C LEU A 37 3.43 9.66 1.68
N GLU A 38 3.70 9.54 2.97
CA GLU A 38 2.67 9.42 4.02
C GLU A 38 1.72 10.63 4.00
N LYS A 39 2.26 11.86 3.88
CA LYS A 39 1.44 13.07 3.74
C LYS A 39 0.60 13.08 2.47
N ARG A 40 1.16 12.71 1.32
CA ARG A 40 0.43 12.65 0.04
C ARG A 40 -0.69 11.62 0.05
N MET A 41 -0.50 10.53 0.81
CA MET A 41 -1.49 9.46 0.97
C MET A 41 -2.56 9.76 2.02
N ASP A 42 -2.53 10.93 2.70
CA ASP A 42 -3.38 11.22 3.87
C ASP A 42 -3.27 10.10 4.94
N ALA A 43 -2.04 9.70 5.27
CA ALA A 43 -1.78 8.69 6.29
C ALA A 43 -2.30 9.16 7.65
N LYS A 44 -3.10 8.30 8.31
CA LYS A 44 -3.65 8.57 9.63
C LYS A 44 -2.96 7.67 10.65
N GLU A 45 -2.68 8.23 11.82
CA GLU A 45 -2.05 7.50 12.91
C GLU A 45 -2.87 6.24 13.25
N GLY A 46 -2.18 5.10 13.37
CA GLY A 46 -2.80 3.82 13.71
C GLY A 46 -3.62 3.19 12.59
N LYS A 47 -3.59 3.72 11.36
CA LYS A 47 -4.38 3.21 10.23
C LYS A 47 -3.49 2.82 9.07
N GLY A 48 -3.83 1.69 8.44
CA GLY A 48 -3.21 1.28 7.18
C GLY A 48 -3.61 2.18 6.01
N ILE A 49 -2.78 2.16 4.98
CA ILE A 49 -3.04 2.86 3.72
C ILE A 49 -3.79 1.94 2.75
N SER A 50 -4.88 2.43 2.16
CA SER A 50 -5.60 1.71 1.12
C SER A 50 -4.82 1.70 -0.20
N THR A 51 -5.03 0.66 -1.01
CA THR A 51 -4.40 0.56 -2.33
C THR A 51 -4.78 1.73 -3.25
N ILE A 52 -6.00 2.28 -3.09
CA ILE A 52 -6.47 3.46 -3.83
C ILE A 52 -5.61 4.70 -3.52
N GLN A 53 -5.30 4.95 -2.25
CA GLN A 53 -4.43 6.07 -1.86
C GLN A 53 -3.03 5.95 -2.47
N ILE A 54 -2.47 4.73 -2.52
CA ILE A 54 -1.16 4.48 -3.12
C ILE A 54 -1.19 4.81 -4.62
N ALA A 55 -2.20 4.33 -5.33
CA ALA A 55 -2.30 4.55 -6.77
C ALA A 55 -2.55 6.00 -7.15
N ILE A 56 -3.40 6.72 -6.41
CA ILE A 56 -3.61 8.16 -6.61
C ILE A 56 -2.30 8.91 -6.40
N THR A 57 -1.52 8.53 -5.39
CA THR A 57 -0.21 9.14 -5.12
C THR A 57 0.77 8.89 -6.27
N ALA A 58 0.91 7.65 -6.75
CA ALA A 58 1.74 7.32 -7.90
C ALA A 58 1.30 8.07 -9.17
N ALA A 59 0.00 8.13 -9.45
CA ALA A 59 -0.56 8.88 -10.57
C ALA A 59 -0.26 10.39 -10.46
N SER A 60 -0.37 10.97 -9.25
CA SER A 60 -0.03 12.38 -9.00
C SER A 60 1.45 12.71 -9.19
N LEU A 61 2.32 11.69 -9.12
CA LEU A 61 3.75 11.80 -9.41
C LEU A 61 4.06 11.64 -10.90
N GLY A 62 3.04 11.46 -11.75
CA GLY A 62 3.18 11.33 -13.21
C GLY A 62 3.29 9.89 -13.71
N TYR A 63 3.15 8.89 -12.83
CA TYR A 63 3.21 7.49 -13.23
C TYR A 63 1.86 7.00 -13.73
N ARG A 64 1.87 6.32 -14.88
CA ARG A 64 0.70 5.56 -15.30
C ARG A 64 0.43 4.45 -14.28
N THR A 65 -0.77 4.45 -13.72
CA THR A 65 -1.16 3.53 -12.66
C THR A 65 -2.46 2.84 -13.04
N ASP A 66 -2.48 1.52 -12.95
CA ASP A 66 -3.61 0.67 -13.30
C ASP A 66 -3.86 -0.33 -12.16
N PHE A 67 -5.14 -0.67 -11.90
CA PHE A 67 -5.52 -1.66 -10.90
C PHE A 67 -5.85 -2.99 -11.56
N TYR A 68 -5.22 -4.04 -11.06
CA TYR A 68 -5.50 -5.40 -11.52
C TYR A 68 -5.91 -6.25 -10.32
N SER A 69 -7.09 -6.85 -10.41
CA SER A 69 -7.48 -7.95 -9.55
C SER A 69 -7.74 -9.18 -10.39
N LYS A 70 -7.21 -10.32 -9.95
CA LYS A 70 -7.55 -11.64 -10.52
C LYS A 70 -8.81 -12.23 -9.89
N HIS A 71 -9.17 -11.74 -8.70
CA HIS A 71 -10.29 -12.21 -7.90
C HIS A 71 -11.04 -10.99 -7.37
N PRO A 72 -12.14 -10.57 -8.02
CA PRO A 72 -12.90 -9.41 -7.56
C PRO A 72 -13.60 -9.65 -6.22
N LEU A 73 -13.76 -10.92 -5.85
CA LEU A 73 -14.39 -11.34 -4.60
C LEU A 73 -13.33 -11.56 -3.52
N PHE A 74 -13.68 -11.18 -2.30
CA PHE A 74 -12.90 -11.53 -1.12
C PHE A 74 -12.98 -13.04 -0.89
N ASN A 75 -11.85 -13.67 -0.55
CA ASN A 75 -11.87 -15.06 -0.13
C ASN A 75 -12.43 -15.13 1.30
N GLU A 76 -13.70 -15.51 1.43
CA GLU A 76 -14.41 -15.60 2.73
C GLU A 76 -13.69 -16.50 3.75
N GLU A 77 -12.90 -17.48 3.31
CA GLU A 77 -12.08 -18.30 4.21
C GLU A 77 -11.10 -17.47 5.04
N ASN A 78 -10.66 -16.32 4.53
CA ASN A 78 -9.79 -15.40 5.27
C ASN A 78 -10.50 -14.79 6.49
N LEU A 79 -11.84 -14.72 6.51
CA LEU A 79 -12.61 -14.26 7.68
C LEU A 79 -12.41 -15.18 8.89
N LYS A 80 -11.94 -16.41 8.69
CA LYS A 80 -11.61 -17.35 9.78
C LYS A 80 -10.29 -16.99 10.48
N LEU A 81 -9.44 -16.16 9.88
CA LEU A 81 -8.14 -15.76 10.44
C LEU A 81 -8.32 -14.66 11.49
N ASP A 82 -7.56 -14.74 12.59
CA ASP A 82 -7.68 -13.82 13.73
C ASP A 82 -7.43 -12.35 13.37
N PHE A 83 -6.56 -12.10 12.39
CA PHE A 83 -6.34 -10.75 11.87
C PHE A 83 -7.62 -10.17 11.27
N TYR A 84 -8.28 -10.87 10.36
CA TYR A 84 -9.47 -10.35 9.70
C TYR A 84 -10.65 -10.26 10.65
N LYS A 85 -10.84 -11.22 11.58
CA LYS A 85 -11.85 -11.10 12.64
C LYS A 85 -11.72 -9.80 13.46
N LYS A 86 -10.50 -9.31 13.63
CA LYS A 86 -10.21 -8.14 14.46
C LYS A 86 -10.19 -6.82 13.68
N TYR A 87 -9.85 -6.85 12.40
CA TYR A 87 -9.49 -5.66 11.64
C TYR A 87 -10.25 -5.49 10.31
N VAL A 88 -11.05 -6.47 9.87
CA VAL A 88 -11.84 -6.34 8.65
C VAL A 88 -13.07 -5.47 8.93
N ASP A 89 -13.31 -4.49 8.06
CA ASP A 89 -14.46 -3.58 8.12
C ASP A 89 -15.59 -4.13 7.23
N ILE A 90 -16.08 -5.32 7.59
CA ILE A 90 -17.21 -5.99 6.92
C ILE A 90 -18.16 -6.46 8.02
N ASP A 91 -19.39 -5.95 8.01
CA ASP A 91 -20.48 -6.50 8.84
C ASP A 91 -20.82 -7.90 8.31
N LEU A 92 -20.45 -8.91 9.10
CA LEU A 92 -20.88 -10.30 8.90
C LEU A 92 -22.22 -10.45 9.64
N GLU A 93 -23.33 -10.11 8.98
CA GLU A 93 -24.68 -10.47 9.46
C GLU A 93 -24.87 -11.99 9.53
#